data_AF-A0A382C921-F1
#
_entry.id   AF-A0A382C921-F1
#
_cell.length_a   1.000
_cell.length_b   1.000
_cell.length_c   1.000
_cell.angle_alpha   90.00
_cell.angle_beta   90.00
_cell.angle_gamma   90.00
#
_symmetry.space_group_name_H-M   'P 1'
#
loop_
_entity.id
_entity.type
_entity.pdbx_description
1 polymer ?
#
loop_
_entity_poly.entity_id
_entity_poly.type
_entity_poly.pdbx_seq_one_letter_code
_entity_poly.pdbx_strand_id
1 'polypeptide(L)'
;MADIKIGVSLPKTGRYADSAFLQYSRAYQLWVNDVNAAGGLLGRQVELVWHDDEGEGDKCAANYTRLIRDDKVDLLLGPCHSVLIEPAAPVIEE
;
A
#
# COMPACT_ATOMS: atom_id res chain seq x y z
N MET A 1 5.89 20.70 8.78
CA MET A 1 5.43 20.09 7.52
C MET A 1 4.73 18.79 7.85
N ALA A 2 3.68 18.41 7.12
CA ALA A 2 3.01 17.13 7.31
C ALA A 2 3.88 15.98 6.77
N ASP A 3 3.72 14.77 7.29
CA ASP A 3 4.41 13.57 6.80
C ASP A 3 3.91 13.17 5.39
N ILE A 4 4.68 12.36 4.67
CA ILE A 4 4.30 11.78 3.38
C ILE A 4 3.62 10.45 3.63
N LYS A 5 2.33 10.37 3.30
CA LYS A 5 1.54 9.16 3.42
C LYS A 5 1.63 8.33 2.15
N ILE A 6 1.97 7.06 2.31
CA ILE A 6 2.08 6.12 1.20
C ILE A 6 1.09 4.98 1.42
N GLY A 7 0.15 4.82 0.50
CA GLY A 7 -0.93 3.84 0.57
C GLY A 7 -0.60 2.53 -0.14
N VAL A 8 -1.04 1.40 0.44
CA VAL A 8 -0.96 0.09 -0.24
C VAL A 8 -2.10 -0.84 0.16
N SER A 9 -2.61 -1.63 -0.79
CA SER A 9 -3.45 -2.79 -0.50
C SER A 9 -2.59 -4.06 -0.52
N LEU A 10 -2.63 -4.86 0.54
CA LEU A 10 -1.92 -6.14 0.61
C LEU A 10 -2.80 -7.23 1.24
N PRO A 11 -2.69 -8.50 0.78
CA PRO A 11 -3.48 -9.61 1.30
C PRO A 11 -2.92 -10.08 2.65
N LYS A 12 -3.25 -9.40 3.74
CA LYS A 12 -2.82 -9.77 5.11
C LYS A 12 -3.45 -11.07 5.57
N THR A 13 -4.64 -11.36 5.07
CA THR A 13 -5.34 -12.62 5.29
C THR A 13 -5.68 -13.30 3.97
N GLY A 14 -6.32 -14.47 4.04
CA GLY A 14 -6.72 -15.23 2.85
C GLY A 14 -5.57 -15.95 2.14
N ARG A 15 -5.81 -16.32 0.89
CA ARG A 15 -4.98 -17.30 0.14
C ARG A 15 -3.54 -16.86 -0.16
N TYR A 16 -3.22 -15.57 0.03
CA TYR A 16 -1.89 -15.00 -0.26
C TYR A 16 -1.18 -14.45 0.98
N ALA A 17 -1.72 -14.65 2.18
CA ALA A 17 -1.16 -14.12 3.43
C ALA A 17 0.30 -14.53 3.66
N ASP A 18 0.61 -15.82 3.46
CA ASP A 18 1.94 -16.36 3.73
C ASP A 18 2.95 -16.04 2.61
N SER A 19 2.49 -15.98 1.36
CA SER A 19 3.38 -15.78 0.20
C SER A 19 3.67 -14.31 -0.09
N ALA A 20 2.67 -13.44 0.04
CA ALA A 20 2.77 -12.04 -0.35
C ALA A 20 2.91 -11.13 0.89
N PHE A 21 1.97 -11.17 1.83
CA PHE A 21 1.96 -10.19 2.92
C PHE A 21 3.21 -10.26 3.79
N LEU A 22 3.68 -11.45 4.17
CA LEU A 22 4.89 -11.55 5.00
C LEU A 22 6.15 -10.99 4.33
N GLN A 23 6.26 -11.10 3.01
CA GLN A 23 7.43 -10.60 2.27
C GLN A 23 7.34 -9.08 2.06
N TYR A 24 6.20 -8.60 1.54
CA TYR A 24 6.01 -7.18 1.25
C TYR A 24 5.95 -6.32 2.51
N SER A 25 5.24 -6.76 3.55
CA SER A 25 5.12 -5.98 4.80
C SER A 25 6.48 -5.74 5.47
N ARG A 26 7.35 -6.77 5.51
CA ARG A 26 8.70 -6.64 6.06
C ARG A 26 9.58 -5.75 5.21
N ALA A 27 9.53 -5.91 3.88
CA ALA A 27 10.30 -5.08 2.96
C ALA A 27 9.91 -3.60 3.07
N TYR A 28 8.60 -3.30 3.11
CA TYR A 28 8.11 -1.94 3.25
C TYR A 28 8.45 -1.35 4.62
N GLN A 29 8.30 -2.10 5.71
CA GLN A 29 8.67 -1.61 7.03
C GLN A 29 10.17 -1.31 7.13
N LEU A 30 11.02 -2.17 6.57
CA LEU A 30 12.46 -1.94 6.51
C LEU A 30 12.78 -0.66 5.73
N TRP A 31 12.19 -0.52 4.54
CA TRP A 31 12.38 0.67 3.70
C TRP A 31 11.92 1.95 4.39
N VAL A 32 10.74 1.96 5.03
CA VAL A 32 10.26 3.10 5.81
C VAL A 32 11.25 3.48 6.91
N ASN A 33 11.76 2.48 7.66
CA ASN A 33 12.72 2.71 8.72
C ASN A 33 14.01 3.34 8.18
N ASP A 34 14.57 2.78 7.09
CA ASP A 34 15.81 3.26 6.49
C ASP A 34 15.66 4.69 5.94
N VAL A 35 14.56 4.97 5.24
CA VAL A 35 14.25 6.30 4.70
C VAL A 35 14.09 7.33 5.82
N ASN A 36 13.31 6.99 6.84
CA ASN A 36 13.06 7.89 7.97
C ASN A 36 14.34 8.15 8.78
N ALA A 37 15.17 7.13 8.98
CA ALA A 37 16.49 7.26 9.61
C ALA A 37 17.45 8.16 8.80
N ALA A 38 17.32 8.16 7.47
CA ALA A 38 18.08 9.04 6.57
C ALA A 38 17.52 10.48 6.47
N GLY A 39 16.51 10.84 7.28
CA GLY A 39 15.91 12.17 7.31
C GLY A 39 14.61 12.30 6.51
N GLY A 40 14.07 11.19 6.00
CA GLY A 40 12.82 11.14 5.27
C GLY A 40 12.94 11.56 3.80
N LEU A 41 11.80 11.65 3.11
CA LEU A 41 11.74 12.10 1.72
C LEU A 41 11.53 13.61 1.68
N LEU A 42 12.45 14.35 1.06
CA LEU A 42 12.40 15.82 1.00
C LEU A 42 12.29 16.46 2.41
N GLY A 43 12.87 15.82 3.43
CA GLY A 43 12.81 16.26 4.83
C GLY A 43 11.49 15.96 5.56
N ARG A 44 10.59 15.14 4.98
CA ARG A 44 9.32 14.71 5.58
C ARG A 44 9.39 13.23 5.92
N GLN A 45 8.89 12.83 7.09
CA GLN A 45 8.83 11.41 7.45
C GLN A 45 7.81 10.69 6.57
N VAL A 46 8.04 9.40 6.35
CA VAL A 46 7.14 8.51 5.61
C VAL A 46 6.27 7.75 6.58
N GLU A 47 4.97 7.76 6.32
CA GLU A 47 3.94 6.96 7.00
C GLU A 47 3.34 5.97 6.00
N LEU A 48 3.32 4.69 6.33
CA LEU A 48 2.67 3.67 5.50
C LEU A 48 1.22 3.48 5.96
N VAL A 49 0.27 3.69 5.05
CA VAL A 49 -1.15 3.39 5.22
C VAL A 49 -1.47 2.12 4.44
N TRP A 50 -2.04 1.12 5.10
CA TRP A 50 -2.32 -0.16 4.46
C TRP A 50 -3.72 -0.70 4.77
N HIS A 51 -4.29 -1.43 3.81
CA HIS A 51 -5.55 -2.15 3.99
C HIS A 51 -5.42 -3.60 3.54
N ASP A 52 -6.17 -4.49 4.18
CA ASP A 52 -6.24 -5.91 3.83
C ASP A 52 -7.23 -6.12 2.70
N ASP A 53 -6.81 -6.74 1.59
CA ASP A 53 -7.69 -7.16 0.50
C ASP A 53 -8.08 -8.64 0.54
N GLU A 54 -7.55 -9.41 1.50
CA GLU A 54 -7.82 -10.83 1.69
C GLU A 54 -7.49 -11.71 0.46
N GLY A 55 -6.75 -11.16 -0.51
CA GLY A 55 -6.48 -11.80 -1.80
C GLY A 55 -7.66 -11.75 -2.78
N GLU A 56 -8.58 -10.80 -2.60
CA GLU A 56 -9.76 -10.56 -3.44
C GLU A 56 -9.64 -9.25 -4.22
N GLY A 57 -9.89 -9.33 -5.53
CA GLY A 57 -9.74 -8.20 -6.45
C GLY A 57 -10.66 -7.02 -6.16
N ASP A 58 -11.93 -7.29 -5.84
CA ASP A 58 -12.92 -6.25 -5.54
C ASP A 58 -12.57 -5.48 -4.26
N LYS A 59 -12.06 -6.19 -3.23
CA LYS A 59 -11.57 -5.55 -2.01
C LYS A 59 -10.32 -4.72 -2.27
N CYS A 60 -9.42 -5.20 -3.12
CA CYS A 60 -8.25 -4.44 -3.57
C CYS A 60 -8.67 -3.10 -4.22
N ALA A 61 -9.59 -3.13 -5.19
CA ALA A 61 -10.11 -1.93 -5.83
C ALA A 61 -10.80 -0.95 -4.85
N ALA A 62 -11.60 -1.49 -3.92
CA ALA A 62 -12.23 -0.70 -2.87
C ALA A 62 -11.20 -0.06 -1.91
N ASN A 63 -10.14 -0.80 -1.56
CA ASN A 63 -9.05 -0.30 -0.74
C ASN A 63 -8.31 0.86 -1.42
N TYR A 64 -8.01 0.75 -2.73
CA TYR A 64 -7.40 1.87 -3.47
C TYR A 64 -8.33 3.09 -3.54
N THR A 65 -9.64 2.89 -3.74
CA THR A 65 -10.62 3.99 -3.68
C THR A 65 -10.56 4.71 -2.33
N ARG A 66 -10.52 3.94 -1.22
CA ARG A 66 -10.41 4.49 0.14
C ARG A 66 -9.09 5.23 0.36
N LEU A 67 -7.95 4.64 -0.05
CA LEU A 67 -6.63 5.25 0.07
C LEU A 67 -6.58 6.63 -0.62
N ILE A 68 -7.20 6.73 -1.80
CA ILE A 68 -7.26 7.97 -2.59
C ILE A 68 -8.24 8.97 -1.98
N ARG A 69 -9.49 8.57 -1.73
CA ARG A 69 -10.59 9.51 -1.42
C ARG A 69 -10.69 9.86 0.05
N ASP A 70 -10.48 8.88 0.93
CA ASP A 70 -10.71 9.01 2.36
C ASP A 70 -9.39 9.26 3.11
N ASP A 71 -8.41 8.37 2.93
CA ASP A 71 -7.11 8.47 3.61
C ASP A 71 -6.22 9.56 3.00
N LYS A 72 -6.50 9.94 1.74
CA LYS A 72 -5.83 11.00 0.97
C LYS A 72 -4.31 10.88 1.01
N VAL A 73 -3.82 9.67 0.69
CA VAL A 73 -2.40 9.39 0.64
C VAL A 73 -1.70 10.20 -0.46
N ASP A 74 -0.44 10.56 -0.24
CA ASP A 74 0.35 11.32 -1.21
C ASP A 74 0.84 10.44 -2.37
N LEU A 75 1.09 9.15 -2.11
CA LEU A 75 1.60 8.17 -3.07
C LEU A 75 0.94 6.81 -2.87
N LEU A 76 0.91 5.99 -3.92
CA LEU A 76 0.45 4.60 -3.88
C LEU A 76 1.59 3.64 -4.23
N LEU A 77 1.68 2.54 -3.49
CA LEU A 77 2.41 1.35 -3.90
C LEU A 77 1.43 0.42 -4.62
N GLY A 78 1.89 -0.18 -5.72
CA GLY A 78 1.05 -1.04 -6.55
C GLY A 78 0.69 -2.37 -5.87
N PRO A 79 -0.48 -2.94 -6.20
CA PRO A 79 -0.89 -4.23 -5.67
C PRO A 79 -0.03 -5.37 -6.22
N CYS A 80 0.04 -6.49 -5.49
CA CYS A 80 0.74 -7.69 -5.93
C CYS A 80 -0.22 -8.68 -6.60
N HIS A 81 0.24 -9.38 -7.65
CA HIS A 81 -0.52 -10.36 -8.45
C HIS A 81 -1.55 -9.76 -9.41
N SER A 82 -1.60 -10.30 -10.64
CA SER A 82 -2.51 -9.84 -11.71
C SER A 82 -3.98 -9.83 -11.28
N VAL A 83 -4.41 -10.85 -10.52
CA VAL A 83 -5.80 -10.97 -10.02
C VAL A 83 -6.23 -9.82 -9.10
N LEU A 84 -5.27 -9.10 -8.50
CA LEU A 84 -5.53 -7.90 -7.70
C LEU A 84 -5.31 -6.61 -8.52
N ILE A 85 -4.32 -6.62 -9.42
CA ILE A 85 -3.99 -5.47 -10.27
C ILE A 85 -5.08 -5.18 -11.30
N GLU A 86 -5.58 -6.18 -12.02
CA GLU A 86 -6.58 -6.01 -13.09
C GLU A 86 -7.84 -5.24 -12.62
N PRO A 87 -8.47 -5.58 -11.48
CA PRO A 87 -9.62 -4.82 -10.98
C PRO A 87 -9.24 -3.48 -10.34
N ALA A 88 -8.03 -3.34 -9.80
CA ALA A 88 -7.59 -2.10 -9.13
C ALA A 88 -7.09 -1.03 -10.12
N ALA A 89 -6.54 -1.42 -11.26
CA ALA A 89 -5.90 -0.50 -12.21
C ALA A 89 -6.80 0.66 -12.65
N PRO A 90 -8.09 0.44 -13.04
CA PRO A 90 -8.96 1.54 -13.43
C PRO A 90 -9.20 2.57 -12.32
N VAL A 91 -9.13 2.16 -11.05
CA VAL A 91 -9.28 3.06 -9.88
C VAL A 91 -8.00 3.85 -9.62
N ILE A 92 -6.84 3.23 -9.86
CA ILE A 92 -5.52 3.83 -9.62
C ILE A 92 -5.16 4.86 -10.71
N GLU A 93 -5.62 4.64 -11.94
CA GLU A 93 -5.28 5.46 -13.12
C GLU A 93 -6.26 6.63 -13.38
N GLU A 94 -7.32 6.76 -12.59
CA GLU A 94 -8.30 7.87 -12.64
C GLU A 94 -7.72 9.18 -12.09
#